data_AF-A0A0J6BDG5-F1
#
_entry.id   AF-A0A0J6BDG5-F1
#
_cell.length_a   1.000
_cell.length_b   1.000
_cell.length_c   1.000
_cell.angle_alpha   90.00
_cell.angle_beta   90.00
_cell.angle_gamma   90.00
#
_symmetry.space_group_name_H-M   'P 1'
#
loop_
_entity.id
_entity.type
_entity.pdbx_description
1 polymer ?
#
loop_
_entity_poly.entity_id
_entity_poly.type
_entity_poly.pdbx_seq_one_letter_code
_entity_poly.pdbx_strand_id
1 'polypeptide(L)'
;DANDRTAARSSLDATLQHWSDGSPIQARQWLRSNLETMAPLAAELGLTQLLVELESVLEHGNQAIDWLRRHRAGEAVGAIVASDAAALAKREAQLAKLVTDGRACLLG
;
A
#
# COMPACT_ATOMS: atom_id res chain seq x y z
N ASP A 1 -8.52 -4.83 18.11
CA ASP A 1 -8.24 -6.27 18.31
C ASP A 1 -6.76 -6.63 18.24
N ALA A 2 -6.42 -7.92 18.41
CA ALA A 2 -5.03 -8.42 18.41
C ALA A 2 -4.38 -8.36 17.02
N ASN A 3 -5.15 -8.67 15.96
CA ASN A 3 -4.70 -8.55 14.57
C ASN A 3 -4.34 -7.10 14.24
N ASP A 4 -5.17 -6.13 14.59
CA ASP A 4 -4.90 -4.70 14.35
C ASP A 4 -3.59 -4.26 14.99
N ARG A 5 -3.34 -4.68 16.24
CA ARG A 5 -2.10 -4.34 16.95
C ARG A 5 -0.87 -4.94 16.28
N THR A 6 -0.97 -6.12 15.68
CA THR A 6 0.16 -6.76 15.00
C THR A 6 0.37 -6.17 13.61
N ALA A 7 -0.71 -5.93 12.85
CA ALA A 7 -0.65 -5.23 11.57
C ALA A 7 -0.12 -3.80 11.71
N ALA A 8 -0.51 -3.06 12.75
CA ALA A 8 0.01 -1.72 13.01
C ALA A 8 1.52 -1.69 13.29
N ARG A 9 2.08 -2.77 13.86
CA ARG A 9 3.50 -2.88 14.21
C ARG A 9 4.37 -3.39 13.07
N SER A 10 3.86 -4.36 12.30
CA SER A 10 4.65 -5.10 11.31
C SER A 10 4.13 -4.95 9.87
N SER A 11 3.07 -4.17 9.66
CA SER A 11 2.43 -4.01 8.35
C SER A 11 2.12 -5.37 7.72
N LEU A 12 2.39 -5.53 6.42
CA LEU A 12 2.14 -6.77 5.68
C LEU A 12 2.99 -7.95 6.17
N ASP A 13 4.06 -7.72 6.94
CA ASP A 13 4.91 -8.77 7.51
C ASP A 13 4.37 -9.28 8.87
N ALA A 14 3.16 -8.88 9.25
CA ALA A 14 2.48 -9.34 10.45
C ALA A 14 2.01 -10.80 10.33
N THR A 15 2.22 -11.57 11.38
CA THR A 15 1.49 -12.83 11.61
C THR A 15 0.19 -12.53 12.37
N LEU A 16 -0.94 -12.81 11.74
CA LEU A 16 -2.29 -12.58 12.22
C LEU A 16 -2.93 -13.91 12.65
N GLN A 17 -4.04 -13.84 13.37
CA GLN A 17 -4.89 -14.99 13.66
C GLN A 17 -6.05 -15.03 12.66
N HIS A 18 -6.20 -16.14 11.97
CA HIS A 18 -7.29 -16.36 11.04
C HIS A 18 -8.63 -16.40 11.80
N TRP A 19 -9.64 -15.71 11.31
CA TRP A 19 -10.88 -15.47 12.06
C TRP A 19 -11.76 -16.73 12.22
N SER A 20 -11.64 -17.71 11.32
CA SER A 20 -12.50 -18.90 11.34
C SER A 20 -11.99 -19.99 12.29
N ASP A 21 -10.67 -20.15 12.41
CA ASP A 21 -10.04 -21.28 13.12
C ASP A 21 -8.93 -20.85 14.10
N GLY A 22 -8.62 -19.56 14.17
CA GLY A 22 -7.58 -19.00 15.05
C GLY A 22 -6.15 -19.31 14.61
N SER A 23 -5.96 -19.97 13.46
CA SER A 23 -4.63 -20.38 13.00
C SER A 23 -3.75 -19.16 12.67
N PRO A 24 -2.42 -19.25 12.90
CA PRO A 24 -1.51 -18.18 12.51
C PRO A 24 -1.41 -18.09 10.98
N ILE A 25 -1.55 -16.89 10.43
CA ILE A 25 -1.46 -16.62 8.99
C ILE A 25 -0.68 -15.34 8.72
N GLN A 26 0.17 -15.33 7.68
CA GLN A 26 0.86 -14.10 7.27
C GLN A 26 -0.13 -13.13 6.63
N ALA A 27 -0.07 -11.85 6.97
CA ALA A 27 -0.98 -10.84 6.43
C ALA A 27 -0.94 -10.76 4.91
N ARG A 28 0.25 -10.83 4.29
CA ARG A 28 0.39 -10.91 2.81
C ARG A 28 -0.34 -12.11 2.21
N GLN A 29 -0.14 -13.28 2.81
CA GLN A 29 -0.75 -14.52 2.32
C GLN A 29 -2.27 -14.44 2.43
N TRP A 30 -2.76 -13.97 3.57
CA TRP A 30 -4.19 -13.84 3.78
C TRP A 30 -4.82 -12.85 2.80
N LEU A 31 -4.23 -11.67 2.63
CA LEU A 31 -4.71 -10.67 1.66
C LEU A 31 -4.67 -11.22 0.23
N ARG A 32 -3.61 -11.94 -0.15
CA ARG A 32 -3.52 -12.57 -1.48
C ARG A 32 -4.66 -13.54 -1.74
N SER A 33 -4.95 -14.45 -0.81
CA SER A 33 -6.08 -15.39 -0.96
C SER A 33 -7.43 -14.68 -1.04
N ASN A 34 -7.60 -13.54 -0.33
CA ASN A 34 -8.81 -12.72 -0.46
C ASN A 34 -8.91 -12.08 -1.86
N LEU A 35 -7.82 -11.53 -2.40
CA LEU A 35 -7.79 -10.95 -3.75
C LEU A 35 -8.09 -12.00 -4.82
N GLU A 36 -7.51 -13.19 -4.72
CA GLU A 36 -7.79 -14.33 -5.62
C GLU A 36 -9.28 -14.71 -5.60
N THR A 37 -9.88 -14.75 -4.41
CA THR A 37 -11.32 -15.04 -4.26
C THR A 37 -12.20 -13.95 -4.89
N MET A 38 -11.76 -12.70 -4.85
CA MET A 38 -12.49 -11.56 -5.41
C MET A 38 -12.29 -11.37 -6.92
N ALA A 39 -11.33 -12.05 -7.54
CA ALA A 39 -10.96 -11.85 -8.94
C ALA A 39 -12.14 -12.00 -9.94
N PRO A 40 -13.06 -12.98 -9.81
CA PRO A 40 -14.21 -13.09 -10.71
C PRO A 40 -15.14 -11.86 -10.61
N LEU A 41 -15.45 -11.42 -9.40
CA LEU A 41 -16.28 -10.24 -9.16
C LEU A 41 -15.61 -8.96 -9.68
N ALA A 42 -14.30 -8.84 -9.50
CA ALA A 42 -13.55 -7.72 -10.05
C ALA A 42 -13.60 -7.67 -11.58
N ALA A 43 -13.55 -8.83 -12.25
CA ALA A 43 -13.70 -8.89 -13.71
C ALA A 43 -15.10 -8.43 -14.15
N GLU A 44 -16.15 -8.88 -13.46
CA GLU A 44 -17.53 -8.47 -13.73
C GLU A 44 -17.74 -6.96 -13.55
N LEU A 45 -17.06 -6.35 -12.57
CA LEU A 45 -17.15 -4.92 -12.26
C LEU A 45 -16.15 -4.05 -13.02
N GLY A 46 -15.28 -4.64 -13.85
CA GLY A 46 -14.22 -3.90 -14.57
C GLY A 46 -13.10 -3.37 -13.66
N LEU A 47 -12.89 -3.98 -12.49
CA LEU A 47 -11.91 -3.57 -11.47
C LEU A 47 -10.62 -4.40 -11.49
N THR A 48 -10.43 -5.27 -12.48
CA THR A 48 -9.24 -6.14 -12.59
C THR A 48 -7.92 -5.37 -12.46
N GLN A 49 -7.84 -4.18 -13.07
CA GLN A 49 -6.63 -3.36 -12.99
C GLN A 49 -6.30 -2.92 -11.54
N LEU A 50 -7.32 -2.63 -10.73
CA LEU A 50 -7.10 -2.27 -9.32
C LEU A 50 -6.62 -3.46 -8.50
N LEU A 51 -7.09 -4.68 -8.80
CA LEU A 51 -6.59 -5.89 -8.14
C LEU A 51 -5.11 -6.12 -8.47
N VAL A 52 -4.70 -5.93 -9.72
CA VAL A 52 -3.28 -6.02 -10.12
C VAL A 52 -2.41 -5.00 -9.38
N GLU A 53 -2.91 -3.78 -9.17
CA GLU A 53 -2.20 -2.78 -8.38
C GLU A 53 -2.04 -3.21 -6.91
N LEU A 54 -3.07 -3.82 -6.31
CA LEU A 54 -3.02 -4.36 -4.96
C LEU A 54 -2.05 -5.55 -4.83
N GLU A 55 -2.02 -6.45 -5.82
CA GLU A 55 -1.05 -7.55 -5.87
C GLU A 55 0.39 -7.02 -5.88
N SER A 56 0.66 -5.98 -6.68
CA SER A 56 1.96 -5.31 -6.70
C SER A 56 2.37 -4.76 -5.33
N VAL A 57 1.43 -4.20 -4.56
CA VAL A 57 1.69 -3.76 -3.17
C VAL A 57 2.01 -4.95 -2.26
N LEU A 58 1.33 -6.09 -2.44
CA LEU A 58 1.63 -7.30 -1.66
C LEU A 58 3.00 -7.89 -2.00
N GLU A 59 3.50 -7.70 -3.22
CA GLU A 59 4.83 -8.15 -3.66
C GLU A 59 5.95 -7.21 -3.22
N HIS A 60 5.84 -5.93 -3.57
CA HIS A 60 6.89 -4.94 -3.35
C HIS A 60 6.88 -4.34 -1.94
N GLY A 61 5.77 -4.50 -1.21
CA GLY A 61 5.55 -3.86 0.07
C GLY A 61 4.90 -2.47 -0.06
N ASN A 62 4.59 -1.89 1.09
CA ASN A 62 3.97 -0.57 1.20
C ASN A 62 4.90 0.42 1.91
N GLN A 63 4.50 1.68 1.95
CA GLN A 63 5.28 2.75 2.59
C GLN A 63 5.57 2.48 4.07
N ALA A 64 4.65 1.85 4.81
CA ALA A 64 4.88 1.51 6.21
C ALA A 64 6.06 0.54 6.38
N ILE A 65 6.27 -0.40 5.45
CA ILE A 65 7.41 -1.33 5.50
C ILE A 65 8.73 -0.61 5.25
N ASP A 66 8.74 0.37 4.32
CA ASP A 66 9.91 1.21 4.12
C ASP A 66 10.27 2.02 5.36
N TRP A 67 9.26 2.61 6.01
CA TRP A 67 9.44 3.35 7.27
C TRP A 67 9.98 2.46 8.38
N LEU A 68 9.42 1.25 8.54
CA LEU A 68 9.89 0.28 9.52
C LEU A 68 11.36 -0.11 9.24
N ARG A 69 11.73 -0.30 7.97
CA ARG A 69 13.10 -0.61 7.55
C ARG A 69 14.07 0.52 7.88
N ARG A 70 13.72 1.76 7.53
CA ARG A 70 14.55 2.97 7.81
C ARG A 70 14.70 3.22 9.31
N HIS A 71 13.62 3.10 10.07
CA HIS A 71 13.65 3.23 11.51
C HIS A 71 14.53 2.14 12.17
N ARG A 72 14.43 0.89 11.71
CA ARG A 72 15.32 -0.21 12.15
C ARG A 72 16.80 0.04 11.78
N ALA A 73 17.07 0.79 10.72
CA ALA A 73 18.41 1.22 10.33
C ALA A 73 18.94 2.41 11.16
N GLY A 74 18.17 2.92 12.13
CA GLY A 74 18.58 3.98 13.04
C GLY A 74 18.14 5.39 12.62
N GLU A 75 17.36 5.52 11.55
CA GLU A 75 16.82 6.82 11.15
C GLU A 75 15.72 7.26 12.12
N ALA A 76 15.78 8.51 12.58
CA ALA A 76 14.78 9.04 13.51
C ALA A 76 13.40 9.14 12.83
N VAL A 77 12.35 8.77 13.54
CA VAL A 77 10.96 8.81 13.03
C VAL A 77 10.60 10.17 12.42
N GLY A 78 10.98 11.26 13.10
CA GLY A 78 10.73 12.62 12.59
C GLY A 78 11.40 12.91 11.24
N ALA A 79 12.60 12.37 11.00
CA ALA A 79 13.31 12.53 9.73
C ALA A 79 12.63 11.74 8.60
N ILE A 80 12.18 10.51 8.90
CA ILE A 80 11.44 9.66 7.94
C ILE A 80 10.16 10.36 7.49
N VAL A 81 9.34 10.83 8.45
CA VAL A 81 8.07 11.49 8.12
C VAL A 81 8.31 12.79 7.37
N ALA A 82 9.31 13.59 7.78
CA ALA A 82 9.63 14.84 7.10
C ALA A 82 10.08 14.62 5.64
N SER A 83 10.95 13.64 5.38
CA SER A 83 11.42 13.37 4.02
C SER A 83 10.29 12.90 3.11
N ASP A 84 9.42 12.05 3.62
CA ASP A 84 8.34 11.45 2.84
C ASP A 84 7.21 12.44 2.57
N ALA A 85 6.89 13.30 3.54
CA ALA A 85 5.98 14.42 3.32
C ALA A 85 6.50 15.37 2.23
N ALA A 86 7.80 15.68 2.24
CA ALA A 86 8.43 16.49 1.20
C ALA A 86 8.42 15.80 -0.17
N ALA A 87 8.66 14.49 -0.22
CA ALA A 87 8.60 13.70 -1.46
C ALA A 87 7.18 13.66 -2.04
N LEU A 88 6.16 13.48 -1.20
CA LEU A 88 4.75 13.51 -1.59
C LEU A 88 4.38 14.87 -2.16
N ALA A 89 4.68 15.96 -1.44
CA ALA A 89 4.39 17.33 -1.90
C ALA A 89 5.04 17.63 -3.27
N LYS A 90 6.27 17.15 -3.49
CA LYS A 90 6.95 17.28 -4.78
C LYS A 90 6.22 16.52 -5.90
N ARG A 91 5.78 15.29 -5.63
CA ARG A 91 5.05 14.46 -6.59
C ARG A 91 3.70 15.08 -6.96
N GLU A 92 2.97 15.58 -5.97
CA GLU A 92 1.70 16.29 -6.18
C GLU A 92 1.89 17.54 -7.05
N ALA A 93 2.94 18.33 -6.80
CA ALA A 93 3.26 19.49 -7.62
C ALA A 93 3.62 19.12 -9.07
N GLN A 94 4.28 17.99 -9.29
CA GLN A 94 4.58 17.48 -10.64
C GLN A 94 3.32 17.02 -11.39
N LEU A 95 2.45 16.28 -10.71
CA LEU A 95 1.17 15.84 -11.28
C LEU A 95 0.27 17.02 -11.62
N ALA A 96 0.21 18.03 -10.75
CA ALA A 96 -0.55 19.25 -11.00
C ALA A 96 -0.09 19.96 -12.30
N LYS A 97 1.22 20.03 -12.53
CA LYS A 97 1.79 20.61 -13.78
C LYS A 97 1.40 19.83 -15.02
N LEU A 98 1.50 18.50 -14.98
CA LEU A 98 1.10 17.65 -16.10
C LEU A 98 -0.38 17.84 -16.48
N VAL A 99 -1.25 18.00 -15.47
CA VAL A 99 -2.67 18.26 -15.68
C VAL A 99 -2.92 19.65 -16.28
N THR A 100 -2.19 20.69 -15.84
CA THR A 100 -2.33 22.04 -16.40
C THR A 100 -1.80 22.14 -17.82
N ASP A 101 -0.66 21.50 -18.11
CA ASP A 101 -0.02 21.55 -19.43
C ASP A 101 -0.80 20.71 -20.45
N GLY A 102 -1.35 19.57 -20.03
CA GLY A 102 -2.24 18.76 -20.86
C GLY A 102 -3.55 19.46 -21.21
N ARG A 103 -4.06 20.35 -20.32
CA ARG A 103 -5.22 21.20 -20.59
C ARG A 103 -4.90 22.37 -21.53
N ALA A 104 -3.69 22.93 -21.48
CA ALA A 104 -3.25 23.98 -22.40
C ALA A 104 -3.12 23.49 -23.85
N CYS A 105 -2.73 22.22 -24.05
CA CYS A 105 -2.61 21.60 -25.38
C CYS A 105 -3.97 21.34 -26.06
N LEU A 106 -5.08 21.26 -25.31
CA LEU A 106 -6.42 21.00 -25.85
C LEU A 106 -7.22 22.27 -26.20
N LEU A 107 -6.66 23.46 -25.94
CA LEU A 107 -7.31 24.75 -26.16
C LEU A 107 -6.57 25.68 -27.16
N GLY A 108 -5.53 25.18 -27.84
CA GLY A 108 -4.79 25.87 -28.90
C GLY A 108 -4.87 25.12 -30.21
#